data_AF-A0A1F3KJE1-F1
#
_entry.id   AF-A0A1F3KJE1-F1
#
_cell.length_a   1.000
_cell.length_b   1.000
_cell.length_c   1.000
_cell.angle_alpha   90.00
_cell.angle_beta   90.00
_cell.angle_gamma   90.00
#
_symmetry.space_group_name_H-M   'P 1'
#
loop_
_entity.id
_entity.type
_entity.pdbx_description
1 polymer ?
#
loop_
_entity_poly.entity_id
_entity_poly.type
_entity_poly.pdbx_seq_one_letter_code
_entity_poly.pdbx_strand_id
1 'polypeptide(L)'
;MADDLSIVRQCKLIGFTRSTYYYEAVPDFYPEELKIMEEIDKIYTEMPFYGYRKMYWELKNLGYNVGRDRTLKYMQHMGIEAIYPKRNKHTTVRDKEHLVYPYLLKGMEITTPNQVWATDITYLPLTNGFCYLVAIIDWYSKKILSWKLSLTLDRRFCIEALKEAIERHGKPEIFNTDQGCQFTSTDFIQVLVDNGIKISMDSKGRALDNIVIERFWRTLKYEDIYIKKYQTIKEVKAGLQAYMVLYNTKRRHETLEYKTPDHVHRHAA
;
A
#
# COMPACT_ATOMS: atom_id res chain seq x y z
N MET A 1 -48.07 -44.36 36.23
CA MET A 1 -48.09 -43.42 35.10
C MET A 1 -47.42 -42.17 35.60
N ALA A 2 -46.23 -41.83 35.11
CA ALA A 2 -45.58 -40.59 35.51
C ALA A 2 -46.44 -39.44 34.98
N ASP A 3 -47.01 -38.64 35.88
CA ASP A 3 -47.69 -37.40 35.51
C ASP A 3 -46.67 -36.50 34.80
N ASP A 4 -46.82 -36.34 33.49
CA ASP A 4 -46.01 -35.41 32.72
C ASP A 4 -46.32 -33.99 33.22
N LEU A 5 -45.36 -33.40 33.94
CA LEU A 5 -45.45 -32.03 34.42
C LEU A 5 -45.72 -31.10 33.24
N SER A 6 -46.71 -30.22 33.33
CA SER A 6 -46.94 -29.22 32.28
C SER A 6 -45.69 -28.38 31.99
N ILE A 7 -45.48 -27.96 30.74
CA ILE A 7 -44.35 -27.11 30.32
C ILE A 7 -44.20 -25.88 31.23
N VAL A 8 -45.32 -25.29 31.67
CA VAL A 8 -45.34 -24.16 32.62
C VAL A 8 -44.70 -24.53 33.97
N ARG A 9 -45.02 -25.71 34.49
CA ARG A 9 -44.47 -26.22 35.76
C ARG A 9 -42.99 -26.56 35.60
N GLN A 10 -42.59 -27.16 34.48
CA GLN A 10 -41.19 -27.47 34.18
C GLN A 10 -40.34 -26.19 34.12
N CYS A 11 -40.76 -25.16 33.36
CA CYS A 11 -40.06 -23.88 33.28
C CYS A 11 -39.94 -23.20 34.66
N LYS A 12 -41.01 -23.23 35.47
CA LYS A 12 -41.02 -22.65 36.81
C LYS A 12 -40.06 -23.36 37.78
N LEU A 13 -39.94 -24.69 37.68
CA LEU A 13 -39.03 -25.48 38.52
C LEU A 13 -37.55 -25.24 38.17
N ILE A 14 -37.25 -24.99 36.90
CA ILE A 14 -35.87 -24.76 36.40
C ILE A 14 -35.49 -23.27 36.45
N GLY A 15 -36.45 -22.37 36.70
CA GLY A 15 -36.21 -20.93 36.76
C GLY A 15 -36.14 -20.24 35.39
N PHE A 16 -36.65 -20.88 34.33
CA PHE A 16 -36.73 -20.29 32.99
C PHE A 16 -38.11 -19.70 32.70
N THR A 17 -38.15 -18.72 31.80
CA THR A 17 -39.41 -18.22 31.24
C THR A 17 -39.96 -19.18 30.18
N ARG A 18 -41.29 -19.27 30.06
CA ARG A 18 -41.95 -20.14 29.07
C ARG A 18 -41.52 -19.83 27.62
N SER A 19 -41.22 -18.57 27.31
CA SER A 19 -40.72 -18.16 25.99
C SER A 19 -39.38 -18.79 25.63
N THR A 20 -38.52 -19.07 26.62
CA THR A 20 -37.25 -19.77 26.43
C THR A 20 -37.46 -21.22 26.00
N TYR A 21 -38.53 -21.88 26.45
CA TYR A 21 -38.84 -23.26 26.08
C TYR A 21 -39.20 -23.41 24.59
N TYR A 22 -39.85 -22.40 24.01
CA TYR A 22 -40.19 -22.39 22.57
C TYR A 22 -39.17 -21.63 21.72
N TYR A 23 -38.07 -21.16 22.32
CA TYR A 23 -37.04 -20.44 21.59
C TYR A 23 -36.18 -21.46 20.83
N GLU A 24 -36.26 -21.42 19.51
CA GLU A 24 -35.29 -22.08 18.65
C GLU A 24 -34.07 -21.17 18.50
N ALA A 25 -32.89 -21.69 18.81
CA ALA A 25 -31.65 -20.95 18.64
C ALA A 25 -31.46 -20.60 17.16
N VAL A 26 -31.53 -19.31 16.84
CA VAL A 26 -31.11 -18.80 15.53
C VAL A 26 -29.59 -18.85 15.51
N PRO A 27 -28.96 -19.41 14.47
CA PRO A 27 -27.50 -19.39 14.36
C PRO A 27 -27.01 -17.95 14.28
N ASP A 28 -25.88 -17.67 14.93
CA ASP A 28 -25.28 -16.33 14.90
C ASP A 28 -24.91 -15.89 13.48
N PHE A 29 -24.62 -16.86 12.59
CA PHE A 29 -24.30 -16.66 11.18
C PHE A 29 -24.83 -17.77 10.30
N TYR A 30 -25.28 -17.41 9.10
CA TYR A 30 -25.63 -18.38 8.07
C TYR A 30 -24.38 -18.90 7.34
N PRO A 31 -24.43 -20.08 6.69
CA PRO A 31 -23.30 -20.65 5.95
C PRO A 31 -22.69 -19.71 4.90
N GLU A 32 -23.49 -18.85 4.27
CA GLU A 32 -23.02 -17.84 3.31
C GLU A 32 -22.17 -16.75 3.99
N GLU A 33 -22.52 -16.39 5.23
CA GLU A 33 -21.78 -15.40 6.01
C GLU A 33 -20.45 -15.96 6.50
N LEU A 34 -20.42 -17.24 6.90
CA LEU A 34 -19.19 -17.94 7.25
C LEU A 34 -18.20 -17.99 6.07
N LYS A 35 -18.67 -18.23 4.84
CA LYS A 35 -17.83 -18.16 3.64
C LYS A 35 -17.24 -16.77 3.41
N ILE A 36 -18.01 -15.72 3.67
CA ILE A 36 -17.51 -14.34 3.59
C ILE A 36 -16.42 -14.12 4.65
N MET A 37 -16.60 -14.62 5.86
CA MET A 37 -15.63 -14.50 6.96
C MET A 37 -14.34 -15.28 6.68
N GLU A 38 -14.42 -16.48 6.10
CA GLU A 38 -13.26 -17.22 5.60
C GLU A 38 -12.49 -16.42 4.55
N GLU A 39 -13.19 -15.74 3.65
CA GLU A 39 -12.54 -14.94 2.63
C GLU A 39 -11.91 -13.67 3.22
N ILE A 40 -12.56 -13.03 4.20
CA ILE A 40 -11.98 -11.93 4.97
C ILE A 40 -10.67 -12.37 5.62
N ASP A 41 -10.63 -13.56 6.22
CA ASP A 41 -9.42 -14.09 6.87
C ASP A 41 -8.27 -14.31 5.88
N LYS A 42 -8.55 -14.87 4.69
CA LYS A 42 -7.55 -15.03 3.62
C LYS A 42 -7.01 -13.68 3.15
N ILE A 43 -7.91 -12.74 2.86
CA ILE A 43 -7.54 -11.39 2.40
C ILE A 43 -6.72 -10.69 3.49
N TYR A 44 -7.11 -10.81 4.76
CA TYR A 44 -6.41 -10.19 5.89
C TYR A 44 -5.05 -10.85 6.15
N THR A 45 -4.93 -12.16 5.98
CA THR A 45 -3.65 -12.88 6.07
C THR A 45 -2.66 -12.35 5.03
N GLU A 46 -3.12 -12.06 3.81
CA GLU A 46 -2.28 -11.45 2.77
C GLU A 46 -2.07 -9.94 3.01
N MET A 47 -3.08 -9.22 3.48
CA MET A 47 -3.11 -7.76 3.61
C MET A 47 -3.63 -7.31 5.00
N PRO A 48 -2.85 -7.53 6.07
CA PRO A 48 -3.30 -7.27 7.46
C PRO A 48 -3.48 -5.76 7.78
N PHE A 49 -3.09 -4.90 6.86
CA PHE A 49 -3.23 -3.45 6.92
C PHE A 49 -4.52 -2.95 6.23
N TYR A 50 -5.33 -3.83 5.65
CA TYR A 50 -6.61 -3.45 5.06
C TYR A 50 -7.68 -3.21 6.13
N GLY A 51 -8.14 -1.97 6.21
CA GLY A 51 -9.38 -1.64 6.93
C GLY A 51 -10.62 -2.08 6.15
N TYR A 52 -11.76 -2.09 6.85
CA TYR A 52 -13.06 -2.55 6.33
C TYR A 52 -13.48 -1.96 4.98
N ARG A 53 -13.05 -0.72 4.66
CA ARG A 53 -13.37 -0.07 3.38
C ARG A 53 -12.73 -0.78 2.19
N LYS A 54 -11.46 -1.19 2.31
CA LYS A 54 -10.75 -1.92 1.26
C LYS A 54 -11.20 -3.39 1.24
N MET A 55 -11.39 -3.98 2.41
CA MET A 55 -11.94 -5.34 2.56
C MET A 55 -13.27 -5.49 1.83
N TYR A 56 -14.20 -4.54 2.02
CA TYR A 56 -15.48 -4.51 1.30
C TYR A 56 -15.30 -4.55 -0.23
N TRP A 57 -14.35 -3.77 -0.76
CA TRP A 57 -14.09 -3.77 -2.19
C TRP A 57 -13.52 -5.10 -2.67
N GLU A 58 -12.63 -5.75 -1.93
CA GLU A 58 -12.16 -7.08 -2.32
C GLU A 58 -13.31 -8.09 -2.37
N LEU A 59 -14.14 -8.14 -1.34
CA LEU A 59 -15.31 -9.03 -1.28
C LEU A 59 -16.27 -8.79 -2.45
N LYS A 60 -16.55 -7.51 -2.76
CA LYS A 60 -17.42 -7.15 -3.90
C LYS A 60 -16.85 -7.64 -5.23
N ASN A 61 -15.53 -7.57 -5.42
CA ASN A 61 -14.90 -8.04 -6.67
C ASN A 61 -14.85 -9.56 -6.77
N LEU A 62 -14.81 -10.27 -5.64
CA LEU A 62 -14.96 -11.72 -5.60
C LEU A 62 -16.43 -12.17 -5.79
N GLY A 63 -17.36 -11.23 -5.98
CA GLY A 63 -18.77 -11.52 -6.25
C GLY A 63 -19.64 -11.66 -5.00
N TYR A 64 -19.11 -11.36 -3.80
CA TYR A 64 -19.90 -11.42 -2.57
C TYR A 64 -20.86 -10.23 -2.48
N ASN A 65 -22.13 -10.53 -2.21
CA ASN A 65 -23.16 -9.53 -1.97
C ASN A 65 -23.18 -9.11 -0.49
N VAL A 66 -22.18 -8.34 -0.07
CA VAL A 66 -22.05 -7.83 1.31
C VAL A 66 -21.88 -6.32 1.32
N GLY A 67 -22.64 -5.63 2.17
CA GLY A 67 -22.55 -4.19 2.36
C GLY A 67 -21.38 -3.78 3.25
N ARG A 68 -20.89 -2.55 3.08
CA ARG A 68 -19.72 -2.01 3.82
C ARG A 68 -19.83 -2.14 5.34
N ASP A 69 -20.99 -1.81 5.91
CA ASP A 69 -21.19 -1.87 7.37
C ASP A 69 -21.27 -3.31 7.87
N ARG A 70 -21.75 -4.23 7.02
CA ARG A 70 -21.77 -5.66 7.34
C ARG A 70 -20.37 -6.26 7.28
N THR A 71 -19.53 -5.85 6.32
CA THR A 71 -18.09 -6.18 6.33
C THR A 71 -17.40 -5.71 7.61
N LEU A 72 -17.70 -4.49 8.08
CA LEU A 72 -17.17 -3.99 9.35
C LEU A 72 -17.62 -4.86 10.54
N LYS A 73 -18.90 -5.24 10.60
CA LYS A 73 -19.42 -6.12 11.66
C LYS A 73 -18.73 -7.49 11.69
N TYR A 74 -18.49 -8.11 10.53
CA TYR A 74 -17.76 -9.37 10.46
C TYR A 74 -16.32 -9.22 10.96
N MET A 75 -15.60 -8.19 10.52
CA MET A 75 -14.25 -7.93 11.00
C MET A 75 -14.22 -7.71 12.52
N GLN A 76 -15.17 -6.95 13.08
CA GLN A 76 -15.31 -6.75 14.52
C GLN A 76 -15.59 -8.06 15.28
N HIS A 77 -16.48 -8.91 14.74
CA HIS A 77 -16.77 -10.21 15.34
C HIS A 77 -15.55 -11.14 15.34
N MET A 78 -14.76 -11.11 14.26
CA MET A 78 -13.52 -11.89 14.13
C MET A 78 -12.35 -11.32 14.94
N GLY A 79 -12.50 -10.14 15.57
CA GLY A 79 -11.40 -9.44 16.24
C GLY A 79 -10.31 -8.94 15.28
N ILE A 80 -10.65 -8.76 14.00
CA ILE A 80 -9.75 -8.31 12.95
C ILE A 80 -9.79 -6.79 12.86
N GLU A 81 -8.64 -6.16 13.07
CA GLU A 81 -8.44 -4.74 12.89
C GLU A 81 -7.21 -4.48 12.01
N ALA A 82 -7.24 -3.41 11.21
CA ALA A 82 -6.09 -3.06 10.39
C ALA A 82 -4.89 -2.72 11.28
N ILE A 83 -3.77 -3.42 11.09
CA ILE A 83 -2.54 -3.16 11.84
C ILE A 83 -1.81 -1.97 11.22
N TYR A 84 -1.56 -0.94 12.02
CA TYR A 84 -0.73 0.20 11.61
C TYR A 84 0.02 0.85 12.79
N PRO A 85 1.24 1.35 12.57
CA PRO A 85 2.04 2.06 13.58
C PRO A 85 1.79 3.57 13.63
N LYS A 86 2.24 4.23 14.71
CA LYS A 86 2.15 5.69 14.89
C LYS A 86 3.38 6.42 14.32
N ARG A 87 3.17 7.68 13.91
CA ARG A 87 4.03 8.53 13.05
C ARG A 87 5.49 8.69 13.52
N ASN A 88 6.44 8.67 12.56
CA ASN A 88 7.83 9.16 12.74
C ASN A 88 8.22 10.17 11.64
N LYS A 89 9.11 11.13 12.00
CA LYS A 89 9.51 12.32 11.22
C LYS A 89 10.62 12.03 10.19
N HIS A 90 10.64 12.83 9.12
CA HIS A 90 11.64 12.82 8.04
C HIS A 90 12.78 13.83 8.27
N THR A 91 13.99 13.52 7.79
CA THR A 91 15.13 14.44 7.72
C THR A 91 15.96 14.17 6.47
N THR A 92 16.13 15.18 5.61
CA THR A 92 17.08 15.18 4.47
C THR A 92 17.81 16.53 4.45
N VAL A 93 19.11 16.53 4.14
CA VAL A 93 19.98 17.73 4.11
C VAL A 93 20.61 17.88 2.72
N ARG A 94 20.75 19.14 2.27
CA ARG A 94 21.20 19.55 0.92
C ARG A 94 22.72 19.66 0.82
N ASP A 95 23.26 19.40 -0.37
CA ASP A 95 24.59 19.85 -0.82
C ASP A 95 24.48 21.06 -1.78
N LYS A 96 25.41 22.01 -1.72
CA LYS A 96 25.28 23.36 -2.30
C LYS A 96 25.79 23.49 -3.75
N GLU A 97 26.52 22.51 -4.29
CA GLU A 97 27.25 22.66 -5.56
C GLU A 97 26.55 22.16 -6.83
N HIS A 98 25.35 21.58 -6.74
CA HIS A 98 24.72 20.96 -7.90
C HIS A 98 23.77 21.86 -8.71
N LEU A 99 23.68 21.59 -10.01
CA LEU A 99 22.75 22.23 -10.96
C LEU A 99 21.28 21.98 -10.54
N VAL A 100 20.50 23.05 -10.49
CA VAL A 100 19.07 23.02 -10.14
C VAL A 100 18.25 23.21 -11.41
N TYR A 101 17.36 22.27 -11.70
CA TYR A 101 16.43 22.33 -12.82
C TYR A 101 15.10 22.99 -12.41
N PRO A 102 14.36 23.62 -13.35
CA PRO A 102 13.06 24.20 -13.04
C PRO A 102 12.02 23.12 -12.74
N TYR A 103 11.01 23.47 -11.94
CA TYR A 103 9.87 22.61 -11.69
C TYR A 103 8.88 22.68 -12.86
N LEU A 104 8.65 21.54 -13.54
CA LEU A 104 7.89 21.48 -14.79
C LEU A 104 6.42 21.09 -14.60
N LEU A 105 6.02 20.58 -13.44
CA LEU A 105 4.67 20.01 -13.24
C LEU A 105 3.62 21.07 -12.83
N LYS A 106 4.00 22.34 -12.71
CA LYS A 106 3.08 23.39 -12.27
C LYS A 106 1.95 23.60 -13.29
N GLY A 107 0.72 23.30 -12.88
CA GLY A 107 -0.47 23.44 -13.73
C GLY A 107 -0.56 22.38 -14.83
N MET A 108 0.28 21.35 -14.78
CA MET A 108 0.22 20.21 -15.69
C MET A 108 -0.78 19.19 -15.16
N GLU A 109 -1.76 18.83 -16.00
CA GLU A 109 -2.57 17.65 -15.77
C GLU A 109 -1.82 16.41 -16.28
N ILE A 110 -1.73 15.39 -15.43
CA ILE A 110 -1.03 14.15 -15.75
C ILE A 110 -2.10 13.10 -16.04
N THR A 111 -2.25 12.74 -17.32
CA THR A 111 -3.40 11.99 -17.84
C THR A 111 -3.03 10.62 -18.39
N THR A 112 -1.74 10.33 -18.60
CA THR A 112 -1.30 9.06 -19.18
C THR A 112 -0.10 8.45 -18.42
N PRO A 113 0.07 7.12 -18.45
CA PRO A 113 1.28 6.45 -17.97
C PRO A 113 2.50 6.92 -18.74
N ASN A 114 3.65 6.93 -18.06
CA ASN A 114 4.93 7.38 -18.58
C ASN A 114 4.96 8.85 -19.03
N GLN A 115 3.96 9.66 -18.68
CA GLN A 115 4.08 11.10 -18.86
C GLN A 115 5.05 11.68 -17.82
N VAL A 116 4.89 11.29 -16.55
CA VAL A 116 5.73 11.76 -15.45
C VAL A 116 6.12 10.59 -14.57
N TRP A 117 7.42 10.41 -14.36
CA TRP A 117 7.94 9.54 -13.31
C TRP A 117 8.46 10.37 -12.15
N ALA A 118 8.36 9.84 -10.94
CA ALA A 118 8.92 10.44 -9.73
C ALA A 118 9.91 9.47 -9.06
N THR A 119 10.90 10.01 -8.36
CA THR A 119 11.82 9.22 -7.53
C THR A 119 12.15 9.95 -6.23
N ASP A 120 12.55 9.18 -5.23
CA ASP A 120 12.97 9.64 -3.92
C ASP A 120 13.72 8.50 -3.20
N ILE A 121 14.39 8.82 -2.10
CA ILE A 121 15.06 7.86 -1.23
C ILE A 121 14.39 7.90 0.15
N THR A 122 14.08 6.73 0.70
CA THR A 122 13.69 6.60 2.10
C THR A 122 14.66 5.74 2.88
N TYR A 123 14.79 6.08 4.17
CA TYR A 123 15.39 5.22 5.19
C TYR A 123 14.39 4.16 5.62
N LEU A 124 14.85 2.91 5.70
CA LEU A 124 14.12 1.77 6.24
C LEU A 124 14.78 1.31 7.54
N PRO A 125 14.10 1.40 8.69
CA PRO A 125 14.64 0.89 9.94
C PRO A 125 14.63 -0.64 9.94
N LEU A 126 15.72 -1.21 10.44
CA LEU A 126 15.89 -2.63 10.75
C LEU A 126 16.14 -2.77 12.25
N THR A 127 15.96 -3.97 12.81
CA THR A 127 16.19 -4.20 14.25
C THR A 127 17.60 -3.78 14.70
N ASN A 128 18.62 -3.99 13.86
CA ASN A 128 20.03 -3.69 14.17
C ASN A 128 20.67 -2.66 13.22
N GLY A 129 19.89 -1.69 12.72
CA GLY A 129 20.41 -0.63 11.86
C GLY A 129 19.36 -0.07 10.90
N PHE A 130 19.78 0.36 9.73
CA PHE A 130 18.88 0.82 8.68
C PHE A 130 19.50 0.60 7.30
N CYS A 131 18.67 0.62 6.27
CA CYS A 131 19.10 0.65 4.89
C CYS A 131 18.37 1.76 4.12
N TYR A 132 18.84 2.04 2.91
CA TYR A 132 18.28 3.01 1.99
C TYR A 132 17.53 2.29 0.89
N LEU A 133 16.34 2.81 0.56
CA LEU A 133 15.52 2.34 -0.55
C LEU A 133 15.25 3.51 -1.48
N VAL A 134 15.55 3.32 -2.77
CA VAL A 134 15.07 4.19 -3.85
C VAL A 134 13.97 3.46 -4.59
N ALA A 135 12.97 4.20 -5.04
CA ALA A 135 11.94 3.67 -5.93
C ALA A 135 11.62 4.70 -7.01
N ILE A 136 11.32 4.22 -8.20
CA ILE A 136 10.81 5.02 -9.30
C ILE A 136 9.34 4.65 -9.48
N ILE A 137 8.49 5.66 -9.43
CA ILE A 137 7.03 5.52 -9.47
C ILE A 137 6.47 6.26 -10.68
N ASP A 138 5.57 5.62 -11.41
CA ASP A 138 4.75 6.29 -12.41
C ASP A 138 3.73 7.19 -11.72
N TRP A 139 3.71 8.47 -12.08
CA TRP A 139 2.86 9.44 -11.40
C TRP A 139 1.38 9.18 -11.66
N TYR A 140 1.00 8.80 -12.87
CA TYR A 140 -0.40 8.57 -13.24
C TYR A 140 -0.96 7.31 -12.58
N SER A 141 -0.36 6.15 -12.87
CA SER A 141 -0.85 4.84 -12.44
C SER A 141 -0.46 4.46 -11.02
N LYS A 142 0.43 5.23 -10.38
CA LYS A 142 1.04 4.93 -9.07
C LYS A 142 1.89 3.66 -9.07
N LYS A 143 2.23 3.08 -10.23
CA LYS A 143 2.99 1.84 -10.35
C LYS A 143 4.44 2.05 -9.95
N ILE A 144 4.99 1.17 -9.12
CA ILE A 144 6.44 1.11 -8.87
C ILE A 144 7.11 0.42 -10.06
N LEU A 145 7.93 1.17 -10.78
CA LEU A 145 8.57 0.73 -12.03
C LEU A 145 9.90 0.01 -11.75
N SER A 146 10.69 0.55 -10.82
CA SER A 146 11.89 -0.09 -10.30
C SER A 146 12.19 0.40 -8.89
N TRP A 147 13.01 -0.37 -8.17
CA TRP A 147 13.49 -0.04 -6.84
C TRP A 147 14.81 -0.74 -6.57
N LYS A 148 15.65 -0.14 -5.70
CA LYS A 148 16.94 -0.71 -5.29
C LYS A 148 17.20 -0.43 -3.81
N LEU A 149 17.87 -1.38 -3.16
CA LEU A 149 18.35 -1.24 -1.78
C LEU A 149 19.84 -0.98 -1.74
N SER A 150 20.25 -0.16 -0.78
CA SER A 150 21.64 0.07 -0.47
C SER A 150 21.86 0.19 1.03
N LEU A 151 23.04 -0.19 1.50
CA LEU A 151 23.48 0.08 2.88
C LEU A 151 24.02 1.49 3.07
N THR A 152 24.42 2.13 1.97
CA THR A 152 24.98 3.48 1.95
C THR A 152 24.14 4.37 1.04
N LEU A 153 24.18 5.67 1.28
CA LEU A 153 23.51 6.66 0.44
C LEU A 153 24.32 6.96 -0.84
N ASP A 154 24.81 5.91 -1.51
CA ASP A 154 25.58 6.00 -2.77
C ASP A 154 24.65 6.37 -3.95
N ARG A 155 25.13 7.09 -4.95
CA ARG A 155 24.36 7.41 -6.15
C ARG A 155 24.13 6.21 -7.08
N ARG A 156 24.98 5.19 -7.02
CA ARG A 156 24.96 4.04 -7.95
C ARG A 156 23.62 3.31 -7.97
N PHE A 157 23.03 3.02 -6.81
CA PHE A 157 21.77 2.28 -6.74
C PHE A 157 20.58 3.10 -7.30
N CYS A 158 20.66 4.44 -7.26
CA CYS A 158 19.67 5.31 -7.90
C CYS A 158 19.77 5.23 -9.43
N ILE A 159 21.00 5.23 -9.96
CA ILE A 159 21.26 5.08 -11.41
C ILE A 159 20.81 3.70 -11.91
N GLU A 160 21.09 2.64 -11.14
CA GLU A 160 20.64 1.28 -11.48
C GLU A 160 19.11 1.17 -11.51
N ALA A 161 18.41 1.80 -10.54
CA ALA A 161 16.95 1.84 -10.55
C ALA A 161 16.42 2.57 -11.80
N LEU A 162 17.03 3.71 -12.17
CA LEU A 162 16.65 4.49 -13.35
C LEU A 162 16.84 3.71 -14.64
N LYS A 163 18.02 3.09 -14.83
CA LYS A 163 18.30 2.29 -16.02
C LYS A 163 17.35 1.10 -16.13
N GLU A 164 17.10 0.39 -15.04
CA GLU A 164 16.16 -0.74 -15.02
C GLU A 164 14.72 -0.30 -15.35
N ALA A 165 14.27 0.84 -14.82
CA ALA A 165 12.95 1.37 -15.13
C ALA A 165 12.85 1.72 -16.63
N ILE A 166 13.87 2.39 -17.18
CA ILE A 166 13.91 2.77 -18.60
C ILE A 166 13.88 1.52 -19.50
N GLU A 167 14.71 0.53 -19.18
CA GLU A 167 14.81 -0.72 -19.93
C GLU A 167 13.49 -1.49 -19.97
N ARG A 168 12.76 -1.56 -18.85
CA ARG A 168 11.52 -2.36 -18.74
C ARG A 168 10.26 -1.64 -19.18
N HIS A 169 10.21 -0.32 -19.03
CA HIS A 169 8.96 0.45 -19.16
C HIS A 169 9.02 1.56 -20.21
N GLY A 170 10.13 1.68 -20.94
CA GLY A 170 10.36 2.79 -21.87
C GLY A 170 10.79 4.03 -21.11
N LYS A 171 10.65 5.22 -21.69
CA LYS A 171 11.09 6.47 -21.07
C LYS A 171 9.91 7.38 -20.74
N PRO A 172 9.97 8.16 -19.65
CA PRO A 172 8.97 9.16 -19.39
C PRO A 172 9.22 10.43 -20.21
N GLU A 173 8.19 11.28 -20.35
CA GLU A 173 8.40 12.64 -20.87
C GLU A 173 9.15 13.51 -19.86
N ILE A 174 8.77 13.42 -18.59
CA ILE A 174 9.35 14.18 -17.48
C ILE A 174 9.76 13.23 -16.35
N PHE A 175 10.95 13.46 -15.81
CA PHE A 175 11.42 12.80 -14.60
C PHE A 175 11.53 13.83 -13.48
N ASN A 176 10.72 13.64 -12.43
CA ASN A 176 10.62 14.54 -11.29
C ASN A 176 11.40 14.00 -10.08
N THR A 177 12.28 14.83 -9.52
CA THR A 177 13.06 14.48 -8.32
C THR A 177 13.02 15.62 -7.30
N ASP A 178 13.37 15.32 -6.05
CA ASP A 178 13.78 16.38 -5.15
C ASP A 178 15.17 16.94 -5.54
N GLN A 179 15.64 17.94 -4.80
CA GLN A 179 16.97 18.54 -4.98
C GLN A 179 18.07 17.83 -4.16
N GLY A 180 17.89 16.54 -3.85
CA GLY A 180 18.88 15.72 -3.16
C GLY A 180 20.15 15.49 -3.99
N CYS A 181 21.32 15.45 -3.34
CA CYS A 181 22.61 15.39 -4.03
C CYS A 181 22.80 14.15 -4.92
N GLN A 182 22.08 13.07 -4.65
CA GLN A 182 22.09 11.84 -5.46
C GLN A 182 21.46 12.09 -6.84
N PHE A 183 20.33 12.80 -6.88
CA PHE A 183 19.58 13.06 -8.11
C PHE A 183 20.10 14.26 -8.89
N THR A 184 20.85 15.13 -8.23
CA THR A 184 21.56 16.24 -8.88
C THR A 184 22.99 15.87 -9.31
N SER A 185 23.40 14.61 -9.13
CA SER A 185 24.72 14.13 -9.55
C SER A 185 24.85 14.07 -11.07
N THR A 186 26.05 14.37 -11.59
CA THR A 186 26.33 14.39 -13.04
C THR A 186 25.94 13.08 -13.72
N ASP A 187 26.29 11.95 -13.12
CA ASP A 187 26.06 10.62 -13.69
C ASP A 187 24.55 10.31 -13.80
N PHE A 188 23.74 10.75 -12.84
CA PHE A 188 22.29 10.56 -12.86
C PHE A 188 21.63 11.44 -13.91
N ILE A 189 22.00 12.73 -13.94
CA ILE A 189 21.51 13.70 -14.92
C ILE A 189 21.88 13.27 -16.35
N GLN A 190 23.09 12.74 -16.56
CA GLN A 190 23.53 12.29 -17.87
C GLN A 190 22.63 11.19 -18.43
N VAL A 191 22.20 10.23 -17.60
CA VAL A 191 21.27 9.18 -18.04
C VAL A 191 19.94 9.79 -18.52
N LEU A 192 19.42 10.82 -17.86
CA LEU A 192 18.18 11.49 -18.29
C LEU A 192 18.38 12.25 -19.61
N VAL A 193 19.49 12.99 -19.73
CA VAL A 193 19.84 13.76 -20.93
C VAL A 193 20.04 12.83 -22.14
N ASP A 194 20.80 11.74 -21.98
CA ASP A 194 21.08 10.77 -23.04
C ASP A 194 19.80 10.11 -23.60
N ASN A 195 18.76 10.02 -22.77
CA ASN A 195 17.46 9.47 -23.16
C ASN A 195 16.47 10.54 -23.66
N GLY A 196 16.86 11.82 -23.64
CA GLY A 196 16.01 12.95 -24.01
C GLY A 196 14.84 13.19 -23.05
N ILE A 197 15.01 12.84 -21.78
CA ILE A 197 13.98 12.98 -20.74
C ILE A 197 14.07 14.39 -20.12
N LYS A 198 12.94 15.09 -20.00
CA LYS A 198 12.93 16.42 -19.36
C LYS A 198 13.08 16.27 -17.85
N ILE A 199 13.95 17.09 -17.27
CA ILE A 199 14.29 17.04 -15.84
C ILE A 199 13.46 18.09 -15.10
N SER A 200 12.69 17.65 -14.11
CA SER A 200 11.93 18.51 -13.20
C SER A 200 12.45 18.32 -11.78
N MET A 201 12.69 19.43 -11.07
CA MET A 201 13.15 19.37 -9.68
C MET A 201 12.26 20.19 -8.75
N ASP A 202 11.88 19.58 -7.63
CA ASP A 202 11.03 20.20 -6.63
C ASP A 202 11.80 21.26 -5.84
N SER A 203 11.20 22.44 -5.68
CA SER A 203 11.80 23.50 -4.86
C SER A 203 11.51 23.30 -3.36
N LYS A 204 12.47 23.68 -2.51
CA LYS A 204 12.36 23.53 -1.04
C LYS A 204 11.06 24.18 -0.51
N GLY A 205 10.27 23.42 0.24
CA GLY A 205 9.04 23.90 0.90
C GLY A 205 7.73 23.52 0.20
N ARG A 206 7.77 22.78 -0.91
CA ARG A 206 6.58 22.28 -1.60
C ARG A 206 6.41 20.78 -1.41
N ALA A 207 5.91 20.38 -0.23
CA ALA A 207 5.60 18.98 0.10
C ALA A 207 4.53 18.33 -0.83
N LEU A 208 3.91 19.11 -1.72
CA LEU A 208 2.96 18.61 -2.71
C LEU A 208 3.66 18.10 -3.98
N ASP A 209 4.90 18.51 -4.23
CA ASP A 209 5.55 18.34 -5.52
C ASP A 209 6.17 16.94 -5.71
N ASN A 210 6.41 16.18 -4.62
CA ASN A 210 6.76 14.75 -4.64
C ASN A 210 5.70 13.87 -3.97
N ILE A 211 4.46 14.34 -3.89
CA ILE A 211 3.41 13.75 -3.04
C ILE A 211 3.12 12.28 -3.37
N VAL A 212 3.32 11.85 -4.62
CA VAL A 212 3.02 10.48 -5.05
C VAL A 212 3.98 9.50 -4.40
N ILE A 213 5.29 9.78 -4.42
CA ILE A 213 6.27 8.88 -3.82
C ILE A 213 6.29 9.00 -2.29
N GLU A 214 6.05 10.19 -1.73
CA GLU A 214 5.91 10.34 -0.28
C GLU A 214 4.74 9.53 0.28
N ARG A 215 3.60 9.54 -0.44
CA ARG A 215 2.44 8.69 -0.10
C ARG A 215 2.79 7.21 -0.23
N PHE A 216 3.57 6.84 -1.23
CA PHE A 216 4.07 5.48 -1.36
C PHE A 216 4.95 5.09 -0.17
N TRP A 217 5.89 5.92 0.27
CA TRP A 217 6.72 5.63 1.45
C TRP A 217 5.92 5.42 2.71
N ARG A 218 4.92 6.27 2.95
CA ARG A 218 4.01 6.06 4.08
C ARG A 218 3.31 4.72 3.97
N THR A 219 2.82 4.39 2.78
CA THR A 219 2.12 3.13 2.51
C THR A 219 3.04 1.94 2.75
N LEU A 220 4.19 1.87 2.08
CA LEU A 220 5.19 0.81 2.24
C LEU A 220 5.58 0.60 3.70
N LYS A 221 5.90 1.69 4.41
CA LYS A 221 6.34 1.58 5.80
C LYS A 221 5.24 1.00 6.69
N TYR A 222 4.00 1.44 6.49
CA TYR A 222 2.86 1.02 7.30
C TYR A 222 2.37 -0.38 6.98
N GLU A 223 2.35 -0.74 5.70
CA GLU A 223 1.77 -1.99 5.22
C GLU A 223 2.78 -3.15 5.23
N ASP A 224 4.09 -2.87 5.26
CA ASP A 224 5.13 -3.90 5.20
C ASP A 224 6.17 -3.76 6.32
N ILE A 225 6.95 -2.69 6.28
CA ILE A 225 8.18 -2.56 7.08
C ILE A 225 7.92 -2.65 8.58
N TYR A 226 6.94 -1.87 9.06
CA TYR A 226 6.68 -1.77 10.49
C TYR A 226 5.89 -2.95 11.07
N ILE A 227 5.11 -3.64 10.24
CA ILE A 227 4.37 -4.84 10.64
C ILE A 227 5.34 -6.01 10.78
N LYS A 228 6.22 -6.19 9.79
CA LYS A 228 7.09 -7.36 9.69
C LYS A 228 8.39 -7.24 10.50
N LYS A 229 8.84 -6.02 10.83
CA LYS A 229 10.02 -5.73 11.68
C LYS A 229 11.25 -6.56 11.27
N TYR A 230 11.66 -6.43 10.01
CA TYR A 230 12.78 -7.17 9.45
C TYR A 230 14.08 -7.02 10.25
N GLN A 231 14.81 -8.13 10.41
CA GLN A 231 16.07 -8.16 11.16
C GLN A 231 17.27 -7.98 10.25
N THR A 232 17.23 -8.57 9.04
CA THR A 232 18.36 -8.60 8.11
C THR A 232 18.06 -7.94 6.77
N ILE A 233 19.11 -7.54 6.06
CA ILE A 233 19.00 -6.98 4.69
C ILE A 233 18.44 -8.02 3.72
N LYS A 234 18.77 -9.30 3.92
CA LYS A 234 18.27 -10.39 3.08
C LYS A 234 16.76 -10.53 3.23
N GLU A 235 16.26 -10.48 4.46
CA GLU A 235 14.83 -10.52 4.75
C GLU A 235 14.09 -9.31 4.17
N VAL A 236 14.58 -8.09 4.42
CA VAL A 236 13.90 -6.89 3.90
C VAL A 236 13.91 -6.87 2.37
N LYS A 237 14.98 -7.36 1.72
CA LYS A 237 15.02 -7.48 0.25
C LYS A 237 13.97 -8.44 -0.29
N ALA A 238 13.85 -9.65 0.30
CA ALA A 238 12.83 -10.62 -0.10
C ALA A 238 11.42 -10.09 0.17
N GLY A 239 11.25 -9.44 1.33
CA GLY A 239 10.03 -8.76 1.75
C GLY A 239 9.56 -7.70 0.77
N LEU A 240 10.45 -6.76 0.45
CA LEU A 240 10.20 -5.70 -0.51
C LEU A 240 9.90 -6.25 -1.90
N GLN A 241 10.59 -7.30 -2.36
CA GLN A 241 10.28 -7.93 -3.63
C GLN A 241 8.84 -8.44 -3.68
N ALA A 242 8.41 -9.18 -2.66
CA ALA A 242 7.03 -9.64 -2.55
C ALA A 242 6.04 -8.46 -2.45
N TYR A 243 6.38 -7.45 -1.65
CA TYR A 243 5.53 -6.29 -1.44
C TYR A 243 5.37 -5.44 -2.69
N MET A 244 6.42 -5.19 -3.48
CA MET A 244 6.28 -4.41 -4.72
C MET A 244 5.38 -5.11 -5.73
N VAL A 245 5.45 -6.45 -5.82
CA VAL A 245 4.54 -7.25 -6.64
C VAL A 245 3.12 -7.09 -6.12
N LEU A 246 2.88 -7.28 -4.82
CA LEU A 246 1.56 -7.10 -4.21
C LEU A 246 1.02 -5.68 -4.44
N TYR A 247 1.85 -4.66 -4.23
CA TYR A 247 1.51 -3.25 -4.40
C TYR A 247 1.05 -2.96 -5.83
N ASN A 248 1.79 -3.44 -6.84
CA ASN A 248 1.45 -3.18 -8.24
C ASN A 248 0.27 -4.02 -8.73
N THR A 249 0.17 -5.28 -8.32
CA THR A 249 -0.75 -6.26 -8.93
C THR A 249 -2.06 -6.44 -8.17
N LYS A 250 -2.05 -6.29 -6.84
CA LYS A 250 -3.17 -6.62 -5.95
C LYS A 250 -3.68 -5.43 -5.15
N ARG A 251 -2.80 -4.54 -4.70
CA ARG A 251 -3.18 -3.44 -3.82
C ARG A 251 -4.08 -2.44 -4.55
N ARG A 252 -5.24 -2.13 -3.95
CA ARG A 252 -6.20 -1.17 -4.50
C ARG A 252 -5.95 0.25 -4.00
N HIS A 253 -6.10 1.20 -4.92
CA HIS A 253 -5.88 2.61 -4.64
C HIS A 253 -7.19 3.39 -4.80
N GLU A 254 -7.63 4.07 -3.75
CA GLU A 254 -8.83 4.91 -3.78
C GLU A 254 -8.75 6.00 -4.85
N THR A 255 -7.57 6.62 -5.04
CA THR A 255 -7.32 7.62 -6.09
C THR A 255 -7.35 7.04 -7.50
N LEU A 256 -7.38 5.72 -7.65
CA LEU A 256 -7.48 5.00 -8.92
C LEU A 256 -8.81 4.25 -9.02
N GLU A 257 -9.86 4.75 -8.35
CA GLU A 257 -11.19 4.10 -8.32
C GLU A 257 -11.13 2.64 -7.84
N TYR A 258 -10.22 2.35 -6.91
CA TYR A 258 -9.96 1.00 -6.39
C TYR A 258 -9.48 -0.02 -7.44
N LYS A 259 -8.90 0.46 -8.55
CA LYS A 259 -8.08 -0.35 -9.46
C LYS A 259 -6.65 -0.50 -8.91
N THR A 260 -5.93 -1.50 -9.43
CA THR A 260 -4.51 -1.72 -9.08
C THR A 260 -3.61 -0.91 -10.00
N PRO A 261 -2.38 -0.55 -9.55
CA PRO A 261 -1.45 0.20 -10.39
C PRO A 261 -1.16 -0.47 -11.73
N ASP A 262 -1.00 -1.79 -11.77
CA ASP A 262 -0.77 -2.53 -13.02
C ASP A 262 -1.99 -2.55 -13.95
N HIS A 263 -3.20 -2.53 -13.39
CA HIS A 263 -4.40 -2.40 -14.20
C HIS A 263 -4.42 -1.04 -14.91
N VAL A 264 -4.24 0.05 -14.16
CA VAL A 264 -4.27 1.41 -14.70
C VAL A 264 -3.14 1.65 -15.69
N HIS A 265 -1.92 1.18 -15.38
CA HIS A 265 -0.76 1.39 -16.23
C HIS A 265 -0.88 0.70 -17.60
N ARG A 266 -1.57 -0.44 -17.69
CA ARG A 266 -1.76 -1.19 -18.95
C ARG A 266 -2.95 -0.73 -19.79
N HIS A 267 -3.97 -0.15 -19.16
CA HIS A 267 -5.26 0.19 -19.81
C HIS A 267 -5.48 1.70 -19.89
N ALA A 268 -4.41 2.49 -19.90
CA ALA A 268 -4.55 3.88 -20.28
C ALA A 268 -4.80 3.96 -21.78
N ALA A 269 -5.89 4.64 -22.13
CA ALA A 269 -6.31 4.88 -23.50
C ALA A 269 -5.37 5.86 -24.22
#